data_AF-A0AAV9F4Z5-F1
#
_entry.id   AF-A0AAV9F4Z5-F1
#
_cell.length_a   1.000
_cell.length_b   1.000
_cell.length_c   1.000
_cell.angle_alpha   90.00
_cell.angle_beta   90.00
_cell.angle_gamma   90.00
#
_symmetry.space_group_name_H-M   'P 1'
#
loop_
_entity.id
_entity.type
_entity.pdbx_description
1 polymer ?
#
loop_
_entity_poly.entity_id
_entity_poly.type
_entity_poly.pdbx_seq_one_letter_code
_entity_poly.pdbx_strand_id
1 'polypeptide(L)'
;MLITYATSTANFTELFQPYWAADHIEAGEGGEPLQLKLDNTSGCGFKSVNKYLFGQVGMHVKLVQGDSAGTVTAFYMSAEGPNHDELDFEFLGNVSGEPYLVQTNVYVNGSGNREQRHSLWFDPTTDFHYYSLLWNSHHVRFMVDGIPIRVFANREDVGVPYPKEQAMAIYASVWNADDWATQGGRVKTNWTHAPFVTSFRSFVIDACADDPVVAKCREEDGPAMVGLSPHEKRQLRWTQRRHLVYDYCADVGRFETLPRECLG
;
A
#
# COMPACT_ATOMS: atom_id res chain seq x y z
N MET A 1 -3.75 -16.82 24.76
CA MET A 1 -2.62 -15.92 24.45
C MET A 1 -3.11 -14.51 24.73
N LEU A 2 -2.54 -13.84 25.74
CA LEU A 2 -2.92 -12.47 26.09
C LEU A 2 -2.61 -11.58 24.89
N ILE A 3 -3.65 -10.98 24.31
CA ILE A 3 -3.53 -10.01 23.23
C ILE A 3 -2.94 -8.74 23.87
N THR A 4 -1.63 -8.58 23.76
CA THR A 4 -1.00 -7.28 23.96
C THR A 4 -1.34 -6.43 22.75
N TYR A 5 -2.34 -5.54 22.88
CA TYR A 5 -2.47 -4.39 22.01
C TYR A 5 -1.25 -3.49 22.25
N ALA A 6 -0.19 -3.68 21.48
CA ALA A 6 0.82 -2.66 21.35
C ALA A 6 0.28 -1.61 20.36
N THR A 7 -0.67 -0.78 20.81
CA THR A 7 -0.88 0.52 20.18
C THR A 7 0.30 1.40 20.58
N SER A 8 1.48 1.08 20.05
CA SER A 8 2.65 1.92 20.23
C SER A 8 2.47 3.11 19.31
N THR A 9 2.20 4.29 19.88
CA THR A 9 2.49 5.57 19.22
C THR A 9 4.01 5.73 19.18
N ALA A 10 4.70 4.84 18.48
CA ALA A 10 6.13 4.96 18.27
C ALA A 10 6.39 6.23 17.44
N ASN A 11 7.39 6.99 17.82
CA ASN A 11 7.79 8.16 17.06
C ASN A 11 8.34 7.73 15.70
N PHE A 12 8.17 8.58 14.68
CA PHE A 12 8.64 8.30 13.31
C PHE A 12 10.08 7.76 13.28
N THR A 13 11.00 8.37 14.03
CA THR A 13 12.42 8.03 14.07
C THR A 13 12.74 6.68 14.71
N GLU A 14 11.82 6.09 15.46
CA GLU A 14 11.99 4.75 16.05
C GLU A 14 11.67 3.65 15.04
N LEU A 15 10.71 3.91 14.15
CA LEU A 15 10.20 2.92 13.20
C LEU A 15 10.77 3.12 11.79
N PHE A 16 11.07 4.35 11.41
CA PHE A 16 11.38 4.76 10.05
C PHE A 16 12.59 5.68 9.98
N GLN A 17 13.18 5.72 8.78
CA GLN A 17 14.26 6.62 8.41
C GLN A 17 14.01 7.15 6.98
N PRO A 18 14.42 8.38 6.68
CA PRO A 18 14.46 8.86 5.29
C PRO A 18 15.30 7.92 4.42
N TYR A 19 14.82 7.61 3.20
CA TYR A 19 15.65 6.92 2.20
C TYR A 19 15.96 7.81 0.99
N TRP A 20 15.18 8.88 0.77
CA TRP A 20 15.36 9.84 -0.31
C TRP A 20 14.86 11.23 0.12
N ALA A 21 15.66 12.27 -0.16
CA ALA A 21 15.35 13.69 0.05
C ALA A 21 14.78 14.01 1.45
N ALA A 22 15.61 13.82 2.48
CA ALA A 22 15.22 14.02 3.87
C ALA A 22 14.78 15.47 4.19
N ASP A 23 15.25 16.45 3.43
CA ASP A 23 14.86 17.86 3.51
C ASP A 23 13.42 18.14 3.08
N HIS A 24 12.79 17.18 2.38
CA HIS A 24 11.38 17.22 1.98
C HIS A 24 10.47 16.39 2.92
N ILE A 25 11.03 15.92 4.05
CA ILE A 25 10.32 15.17 5.08
C ILE A 25 10.26 16.02 6.35
N GLU A 26 9.05 16.43 6.72
CA GLU A 26 8.82 17.17 7.95
C GLU A 26 8.24 16.23 9.00
N ALA A 27 9.10 15.76 9.90
CA ALA A 27 8.68 15.00 11.07
C ALA A 27 7.88 15.92 11.99
N GLY A 28 6.56 15.68 12.10
CA GLY A 28 5.71 16.47 12.97
C GLY A 28 6.16 16.39 14.43
N GLU A 29 6.30 17.53 15.09
CA GLU A 29 6.57 17.62 16.53
C GLU A 29 5.26 17.62 17.33
N GLY A 30 5.29 17.12 18.57
CA GLY A 30 4.17 17.31 19.50
C GLY A 30 2.84 16.64 19.11
N GLY A 31 2.87 15.61 18.26
CA GLY A 31 1.66 14.92 17.78
C GLY A 31 1.15 15.40 16.41
N GLU A 32 1.84 16.35 15.79
CA GLU A 32 1.61 16.73 14.39
C GLU A 32 1.93 15.56 13.44
N PRO A 33 1.22 15.45 12.29
CA PRO A 33 1.50 14.41 11.32
C PRO A 33 2.86 14.64 10.63
N LEU A 34 3.51 13.54 10.24
CA LEU A 34 4.63 13.56 9.32
C LEU A 34 4.15 14.04 7.95
N GLN A 35 4.88 14.96 7.31
CA GLN A 35 4.54 15.42 5.96
C GLN A 35 5.64 15.06 4.95
N LEU A 36 5.23 14.59 3.78
CA LEU A 36 6.09 14.45 2.61
C LEU A 36 5.71 15.49 1.59
N LYS A 37 6.73 16.17 1.04
CA LYS A 37 6.58 17.24 0.05
C LYS A 37 7.15 16.82 -1.29
N LEU A 38 6.41 17.13 -2.35
CA LEU A 38 6.87 17.04 -3.73
C LEU A 38 6.84 18.42 -4.36
N ASP A 39 7.96 18.84 -4.92
CA ASP A 39 8.06 20.02 -5.75
C ASP A 39 8.91 19.75 -7.00
N ASN A 40 9.20 20.80 -7.78
CA ASN A 40 9.92 20.67 -9.05
C ASN A 40 11.40 20.31 -8.89
N THR A 41 11.92 20.24 -7.65
CA THR A 41 13.29 19.84 -7.35
C THR A 41 13.38 18.38 -6.96
N SER A 42 12.46 17.89 -6.12
CA SER A 42 12.45 16.50 -5.67
C SER A 42 11.07 16.09 -5.12
N GLY A 43 10.81 14.79 -5.14
CA GLY A 43 9.90 14.15 -4.18
C GLY A 43 10.68 13.69 -2.96
N CYS A 44 10.10 12.79 -2.17
CA CYS A 44 10.80 12.16 -1.06
C CYS A 44 10.17 10.84 -0.62
N GLY A 45 10.85 10.15 0.29
CA GLY A 45 10.31 8.95 0.90
C GLY A 45 11.09 8.46 2.12
N PHE A 46 10.39 7.68 2.93
CA PHE A 46 10.94 7.02 4.11
C PHE A 46 10.72 5.51 4.05
N LYS A 47 11.55 4.77 4.78
CA LYS A 47 11.47 3.32 4.89
C LYS A 47 11.61 2.87 6.34
N SER A 48 11.08 1.70 6.68
CA SER A 48 11.24 1.14 8.02
C SER A 48 12.70 0.82 8.31
N VAL A 49 13.07 0.90 9.59
CA VAL A 49 14.41 0.51 10.05
C VAL A 49 14.60 -1.01 9.90
N ASN A 50 13.57 -1.78 10.22
CA ASN A 50 13.58 -3.24 10.14
C ASN A 50 12.84 -3.74 8.89
N LYS A 51 13.14 -4.98 8.50
CA LYS A 51 12.37 -5.76 7.52
C LYS A 51 11.46 -6.73 8.28
N TYR A 52 10.36 -7.13 7.65
CA TYR A 52 9.35 -7.98 8.25
C TYR A 52 8.97 -9.12 7.31
N LEU A 53 8.73 -10.29 7.87
CA LEU A 53 8.16 -11.44 7.16
C LEU A 53 6.81 -11.77 7.79
N PHE A 54 5.73 -11.50 7.06
CA PHE A 54 4.34 -11.57 7.54
C PHE A 54 3.99 -10.61 8.68
N GLY A 55 2.69 -10.43 8.87
CA GLY A 55 2.09 -9.54 9.86
C GLY A 55 1.09 -8.56 9.25
N GLN A 56 0.68 -7.59 10.07
CA GLN A 56 -0.14 -6.47 9.66
C GLN A 56 0.63 -5.16 9.81
N VAL A 57 0.64 -4.37 8.74
CA VAL A 57 1.20 -3.02 8.74
C VAL A 57 0.14 -2.02 8.28
N GLY A 58 0.18 -0.81 8.79
CA GLY A 58 -0.74 0.24 8.36
C GLY A 58 -0.36 1.62 8.85
N MET A 59 -0.97 2.61 8.21
CA MET A 59 -0.78 4.02 8.55
C MET A 59 -2.03 4.82 8.20
N HIS A 60 -2.25 5.90 8.95
CA HIS A 60 -3.24 6.89 8.57
C HIS A 60 -2.62 7.84 7.55
N VAL A 61 -3.26 7.99 6.39
CA VAL A 61 -2.80 8.83 5.29
C VAL A 61 -3.87 9.87 4.97
N LYS A 62 -3.45 11.12 4.78
CA LYS A 62 -4.26 12.19 4.20
C LYS A 62 -3.55 12.70 2.95
N LEU A 63 -4.23 12.59 1.81
CA LEU A 63 -3.66 12.83 0.49
C LEU A 63 -3.59 14.33 0.13
N VAL A 64 -2.89 14.62 -0.96
CA VAL A 64 -2.69 15.98 -1.47
C VAL A 64 -4.04 16.62 -1.82
N GLN A 65 -4.31 17.78 -1.24
CA GLN A 65 -5.53 18.54 -1.51
C GLN A 65 -5.41 19.34 -2.81
N GLY A 66 -6.54 19.55 -3.48
CA GLY A 66 -6.61 20.39 -4.68
C GLY A 66 -6.18 19.63 -5.92
N ASP A 67 -5.44 20.30 -6.81
CA ASP A 67 -4.94 19.69 -8.02
C ASP A 67 -3.67 18.91 -7.71
N SER A 68 -3.77 17.60 -7.82
CA SER A 68 -2.71 16.62 -7.55
C SER A 68 -2.38 15.80 -8.80
N ALA A 69 -2.81 16.24 -9.98
CA ALA A 69 -2.57 15.51 -11.22
C ALA A 69 -1.07 15.22 -11.43
N GLY A 70 -0.77 14.04 -11.96
CA GLY A 70 0.57 13.52 -12.18
C GLY A 70 1.31 13.08 -10.92
N THR A 71 0.78 13.31 -9.72
CA THR A 71 1.43 12.87 -8.46
C THR A 71 1.01 11.45 -8.07
N VAL A 72 1.93 10.71 -7.45
CA VAL A 72 1.65 9.44 -6.77
C VAL A 72 2.14 9.55 -5.34
N THR A 73 1.25 9.30 -4.39
CA THR A 73 1.64 8.94 -3.02
C THR A 73 1.63 7.42 -2.93
N ALA A 74 2.70 6.81 -2.41
CA ALA A 74 2.78 5.37 -2.24
C ALA A 74 2.92 4.99 -0.77
N PHE A 75 2.31 3.87 -0.39
CA PHE A 75 2.54 3.14 0.85
C PHE A 75 2.64 1.65 0.49
N TYR A 76 3.81 1.06 0.67
CA TYR A 76 4.08 -0.28 0.15
C TYR A 76 5.05 -1.06 1.03
N MET A 77 5.12 -2.36 0.82
CA MET A 77 6.18 -3.22 1.34
C MET A 77 6.98 -3.75 0.18
N SER A 78 8.32 -3.75 0.27
CA SER A 78 9.18 -4.27 -0.80
C SER A 78 10.44 -4.93 -0.26
N ALA A 79 10.87 -6.00 -0.93
CA ALA A 79 12.19 -6.60 -0.76
C ALA A 79 13.22 -5.89 -1.65
N GLU A 80 14.50 -6.13 -1.43
CA GLU A 80 15.55 -5.51 -2.23
C GLU A 80 15.95 -6.40 -3.41
N GLY A 81 16.22 -5.79 -4.57
CA GLY A 81 16.80 -6.45 -5.73
C GLY A 81 15.81 -6.68 -6.89
N PRO A 82 16.28 -7.25 -8.01
CA PRO A 82 15.48 -7.38 -9.24
C PRO A 82 14.37 -8.43 -9.15
N ASN A 83 14.49 -9.40 -8.24
CA ASN A 83 13.49 -10.45 -8.01
C ASN A 83 12.70 -10.17 -6.73
N HIS A 84 12.46 -8.92 -6.39
CA HIS A 84 11.78 -8.55 -5.15
C HIS A 84 10.33 -9.02 -5.13
N ASP A 85 9.86 -9.31 -3.93
CA ASP A 85 8.43 -9.32 -3.62
C ASP A 85 8.02 -7.89 -3.22
N GLU A 86 6.82 -7.45 -3.62
CA GLU A 86 6.31 -6.10 -3.30
C GLU A 86 4.78 -6.06 -3.25
N LEU A 87 4.24 -5.25 -2.33
CA LEU A 87 2.80 -5.10 -2.05
C LEU A 87 2.44 -3.62 -1.96
N ASP A 88 1.64 -3.14 -2.89
CA ASP A 88 1.49 -1.69 -3.12
C ASP A 88 0.12 -1.13 -2.76
N PHE A 89 0.11 0.02 -2.10
CA PHE A 89 -0.90 1.05 -2.28
C PHE A 89 -0.27 2.25 -3.00
N GLU A 90 -0.87 2.64 -4.13
CA GLU A 90 -0.49 3.83 -4.88
C GLU A 90 -1.72 4.72 -5.06
N PHE A 91 -1.67 5.93 -4.52
CA PHE A 91 -2.73 6.91 -4.62
C PHE A 91 -2.46 7.84 -5.79
N LEU A 92 -3.27 7.69 -6.84
CA LEU A 92 -3.12 8.39 -8.10
C LEU A 92 -3.86 9.72 -8.01
N GLY A 93 -3.10 10.81 -8.00
CA GLY A 93 -3.64 12.16 -7.95
C GLY A 93 -4.44 12.52 -9.21
N ASN A 94 -5.25 13.58 -9.08
CA ASN A 94 -6.16 14.02 -10.12
C ASN A 94 -6.31 15.54 -10.11
N VAL A 95 -6.94 16.08 -11.14
CA VAL A 95 -7.27 17.52 -11.18
C VAL A 95 -8.30 17.86 -10.10
N SER A 96 -8.28 19.12 -9.63
CA SER A 96 -9.22 19.60 -8.61
C SER A 96 -10.67 19.22 -8.91
N GLY A 97 -11.33 18.57 -7.96
CA GLY A 97 -12.74 18.16 -8.03
C GLY A 97 -12.98 16.78 -8.66
N GLU A 98 -11.96 16.17 -9.27
CA GLU A 98 -12.03 14.79 -9.75
C GLU A 98 -11.52 13.80 -8.69
N PRO A 99 -12.05 12.57 -8.65
CA PRO A 99 -11.72 11.63 -7.58
C PRO A 99 -10.30 11.08 -7.71
N TYR A 100 -9.67 10.85 -6.56
CA TYR A 100 -8.51 9.99 -6.46
C TYR A 100 -8.84 8.54 -6.85
N LEU A 101 -7.85 7.83 -7.38
CA LEU A 101 -7.87 6.37 -7.47
C LEU A 101 -6.82 5.79 -6.53
N VAL A 102 -7.15 4.68 -5.87
CA VAL A 102 -6.18 3.85 -5.18
C VAL A 102 -5.88 2.62 -6.03
N GLN A 103 -4.64 2.51 -6.48
CA GLN A 103 -4.10 1.34 -7.14
C GLN A 103 -3.48 0.41 -6.09
N THR A 104 -3.73 -0.88 -6.25
CA THR A 104 -3.00 -1.94 -5.53
C THR A 104 -2.27 -2.81 -6.53
N ASN A 105 -1.08 -3.28 -6.18
CA ASN A 105 -0.32 -4.19 -7.00
C ASN A 105 0.38 -5.24 -6.12
N VAL A 106 0.77 -6.35 -6.75
CA VAL A 106 1.47 -7.45 -6.09
C VAL A 106 2.57 -7.94 -7.02
N TYR A 107 3.81 -7.77 -6.59
CA TYR A 107 4.98 -8.37 -7.21
C TYR A 107 5.39 -9.62 -6.44
N VAL A 108 5.72 -10.67 -7.19
CA VAL A 108 6.33 -11.88 -6.65
C VAL A 108 7.50 -12.25 -7.54
N ASN A 109 8.69 -12.41 -6.94
CA ASN A 109 9.94 -12.68 -7.67
C ASN A 109 10.20 -11.71 -8.83
N GLY A 110 9.96 -10.41 -8.61
CA GLY A 110 10.16 -9.34 -9.58
C GLY A 110 9.07 -9.21 -10.65
N SER A 111 8.05 -10.08 -10.62
CA SER A 111 6.95 -10.05 -11.57
C SER A 111 5.70 -9.44 -10.94
N GLY A 112 5.32 -8.25 -11.42
CA GLY A 112 4.08 -7.55 -11.05
C GLY A 112 2.97 -7.76 -12.07
N ASN A 113 2.45 -6.67 -12.64
CA ASN A 113 1.33 -6.63 -13.58
C ASN A 113 0.00 -7.13 -12.98
N ARG A 114 -0.22 -6.89 -11.68
CA ARG A 114 -1.43 -7.31 -10.99
C ARG A 114 -2.20 -6.12 -10.47
N GLU A 115 -2.30 -5.06 -11.25
CA GLU A 115 -2.92 -3.81 -10.81
C GLU A 115 -4.44 -3.98 -10.65
N GLN A 116 -4.96 -3.52 -9.51
CA GLN A 116 -6.39 -3.24 -9.35
C GLN A 116 -6.54 -1.79 -8.91
N ARG A 117 -7.45 -1.05 -9.53
CA ARG A 117 -7.71 0.36 -9.19
C ARG A 117 -9.11 0.50 -8.62
N HIS A 118 -9.23 1.28 -7.55
CA HIS A 118 -10.51 1.54 -6.89
C HIS A 118 -10.73 3.04 -6.74
N SER A 119 -11.98 3.47 -6.88
CA SER A 119 -12.44 4.73 -6.27
C SER A 119 -12.60 4.56 -4.76
N LEU A 120 -12.64 5.66 -4.02
CA LEU A 120 -12.92 5.65 -2.58
C LEU A 120 -14.35 6.15 -2.31
N TRP A 121 -14.95 5.69 -1.21
CA TRP A 121 -16.30 6.11 -0.77
C TRP A 121 -16.28 7.37 0.11
N PHE A 122 -15.17 8.09 0.11
CA PHE A 122 -14.91 9.33 0.83
C PHE A 122 -13.87 10.16 0.07
N ASP A 123 -13.69 11.43 0.46
CA ASP A 123 -12.63 12.30 -0.06
C ASP A 123 -11.35 12.12 0.78
N PRO A 124 -10.31 11.44 0.27
CA PRO A 124 -9.10 11.12 1.02
C PRO A 124 -8.19 12.32 1.29
N THR A 125 -8.55 13.52 0.80
CA THR A 125 -7.79 14.76 1.01
C THR A 125 -8.28 15.54 2.23
N THR A 126 -9.50 15.24 2.71
CA THR A 126 -10.18 16.02 3.74
C THR A 126 -9.87 15.55 5.16
N ASP A 127 -9.69 14.25 5.35
CA ASP A 127 -9.32 13.66 6.63
C ASP A 127 -8.36 12.47 6.44
N PHE A 128 -7.78 12.02 7.55
CA PHE A 128 -6.94 10.84 7.59
C PHE A 128 -7.78 9.56 7.54
N HIS A 129 -7.43 8.68 6.62
CA HIS A 129 -8.00 7.34 6.53
C HIS A 129 -6.92 6.28 6.75
N TYR A 130 -7.31 5.14 7.31
CA TYR A 130 -6.38 4.08 7.68
C TYR A 130 -6.21 3.08 6.54
N TYR A 131 -5.00 2.99 6.00
CA TYR A 131 -4.65 2.04 4.96
C TYR A 131 -3.77 0.95 5.56
N SER A 132 -4.10 -0.32 5.32
CA SER A 132 -3.35 -1.43 5.91
C SER A 132 -3.25 -2.65 5.01
N LEU A 133 -2.15 -3.37 5.20
CA LEU A 133 -1.83 -4.65 4.59
C LEU A 133 -1.79 -5.69 5.71
N LEU A 134 -2.62 -6.72 5.61
CA LEU A 134 -2.42 -7.96 6.34
C LEU A 134 -1.79 -8.97 5.37
N TRP A 135 -0.62 -9.49 5.71
CA TRP A 135 0.13 -10.42 4.89
C TRP A 135 0.55 -11.62 5.74
N ASN A 136 0.13 -12.81 5.35
CA ASN A 136 0.52 -14.04 6.05
C ASN A 136 0.75 -15.19 5.07
N SER A 137 0.89 -16.41 5.58
CA SER A 137 1.16 -17.58 4.74
C SER A 137 0.01 -17.95 3.79
N HIS A 138 -1.20 -17.46 4.06
CA HIS A 138 -2.42 -17.80 3.34
C HIS A 138 -2.87 -16.75 2.33
N HIS A 139 -2.72 -15.46 2.64
CA HIS A 139 -3.14 -14.39 1.75
C HIS A 139 -2.56 -13.01 2.11
N VAL A 140 -2.56 -12.13 1.12
CA VAL A 140 -2.42 -10.69 1.31
C VAL A 140 -3.79 -10.05 1.25
N ARG A 141 -4.10 -9.17 2.19
CA ARG A 141 -5.36 -8.42 2.27
C ARG A 141 -5.07 -6.93 2.35
N PHE A 142 -5.56 -6.20 1.35
CA PHE A 142 -5.51 -4.75 1.28
C PHE A 142 -6.80 -4.18 1.87
N MET A 143 -6.67 -3.26 2.82
CA MET A 143 -7.79 -2.69 3.55
C MET A 143 -7.73 -1.17 3.63
N VAL A 144 -8.92 -0.57 3.57
CA VAL A 144 -9.16 0.87 3.78
C VAL A 144 -10.18 1.01 4.91
N ASP A 145 -9.81 1.66 6.01
CA ASP A 145 -10.59 1.75 7.25
C ASP A 145 -11.09 0.39 7.77
N GLY A 146 -10.25 -0.65 7.63
CA GLY A 146 -10.58 -2.02 8.00
C GLY A 146 -11.52 -2.75 7.02
N ILE A 147 -11.95 -2.09 5.94
CA ILE A 147 -12.78 -2.68 4.89
C ILE A 147 -11.86 -3.30 3.81
N PRO A 148 -11.93 -4.62 3.55
CA PRO A 148 -11.12 -5.24 2.52
C PRO A 148 -11.53 -4.75 1.13
N ILE A 149 -10.56 -4.23 0.37
CA ILE A 149 -10.73 -3.85 -1.05
C ILE A 149 -10.21 -4.93 -1.99
N ARG A 150 -9.20 -5.70 -1.55
CA ARG A 150 -8.59 -6.77 -2.34
C ARG A 150 -8.02 -7.87 -1.45
N VAL A 151 -8.09 -9.11 -1.95
CA VAL A 151 -7.37 -10.26 -1.39
C VAL A 151 -6.58 -10.95 -2.50
N PHE A 152 -5.29 -11.19 -2.25
CA PHE A 152 -4.44 -12.04 -3.08
C PHE A 152 -4.15 -13.33 -2.30
N ALA A 153 -4.82 -14.42 -2.67
CA ALA A 153 -4.69 -15.70 -1.98
C ALA A 153 -3.40 -16.41 -2.39
N ASN A 154 -2.76 -17.08 -1.43
CA ASN A 154 -1.72 -18.05 -1.74
C ASN A 154 -2.35 -19.21 -2.52
N ARG A 155 -1.92 -19.34 -3.79
CA ARG A 155 -2.36 -20.36 -4.76
C ARG A 155 -1.18 -21.15 -5.31
N GLU A 156 -0.16 -21.37 -4.49
CA GLU A 156 1.01 -22.18 -4.85
C GLU A 156 0.62 -23.63 -5.21
N ASP A 157 -0.49 -24.14 -4.67
CA ASP A 157 -1.06 -25.45 -4.99
C ASP A 157 -1.43 -25.60 -6.47
N VAL A 158 -1.73 -24.50 -7.16
CA VAL A 158 -1.98 -24.44 -8.61
C VAL A 158 -0.85 -23.72 -9.38
N GLY A 159 0.30 -23.53 -8.73
CA GLY A 159 1.53 -23.00 -9.32
C GLY A 159 1.56 -21.48 -9.49
N VAL A 160 0.76 -20.73 -8.74
CA VAL A 160 0.87 -19.26 -8.65
C VAL A 160 1.92 -18.93 -7.58
N PRO A 161 3.00 -18.20 -7.90
CA PRO A 161 3.98 -17.74 -6.90
C PRO A 161 3.33 -16.85 -5.84
N TYR A 162 3.83 -16.93 -4.60
CA TYR A 162 3.35 -16.14 -3.48
C TYR A 162 4.52 -15.51 -2.69
N PRO A 163 4.42 -14.26 -2.21
CA PRO A 163 5.53 -13.60 -1.52
C PRO A 163 5.60 -14.14 -0.09
N LYS A 164 6.46 -15.13 0.16
CA LYS A 164 6.63 -15.76 1.49
C LYS A 164 8.07 -16.02 1.89
N GLU A 165 9.02 -15.77 0.99
CA GLU A 165 10.43 -16.10 1.20
C GLU A 165 11.28 -14.87 1.52
N GLN A 166 10.82 -13.66 1.18
CA GLN A 166 11.58 -12.43 1.32
C GLN A 166 10.97 -11.53 2.38
N ALA A 167 11.73 -11.20 3.42
CA ALA A 167 11.35 -10.15 4.35
C ALA A 167 11.38 -8.79 3.65
N MET A 168 10.32 -8.00 3.83
CA MET A 168 10.12 -6.71 3.18
C MET A 168 10.24 -5.56 4.17
N ALA A 169 10.86 -4.46 3.76
CA ALA A 169 10.75 -3.20 4.48
C ALA A 169 9.45 -2.50 4.08
N ILE A 170 8.94 -1.66 4.97
CA ILE A 170 7.78 -0.78 4.71
C ILE A 170 8.31 0.52 4.14
N TYR A 171 7.67 1.04 3.12
CA TYR A 171 8.03 2.29 2.45
C TYR A 171 6.82 3.20 2.32
N ALA A 172 7.07 4.51 2.32
CA ALA A 172 6.13 5.47 1.78
C ALA A 172 6.88 6.60 1.06
N SER A 173 6.26 7.14 0.02
CA SER A 173 6.86 8.18 -0.81
C SER A 173 5.80 9.07 -1.47
N VAL A 174 6.26 10.22 -1.97
CA VAL A 174 5.50 11.07 -2.90
C VAL A 174 6.41 11.44 -4.06
N TRP A 175 5.92 11.27 -5.29
CA TRP A 175 6.72 11.44 -6.49
C TRP A 175 5.85 11.78 -7.71
N ASN A 176 6.49 12.29 -8.76
CA ASN A 176 5.83 12.59 -10.04
C ASN A 176 5.86 11.37 -10.96
N ALA A 177 4.70 11.03 -11.51
CA ALA A 177 4.44 9.87 -12.35
C ALA A 177 3.64 10.28 -13.59
N ASP A 178 4.04 11.40 -14.20
CA ASP A 178 3.37 12.06 -15.31
C ASP A 178 3.00 11.14 -16.47
N ASP A 179 3.80 10.11 -16.72
CA ASP A 179 3.62 9.21 -17.84
C ASP A 179 2.42 8.27 -17.71
N TRP A 180 1.85 8.11 -16.51
CA TRP A 180 0.78 7.14 -16.32
C TRP A 180 -0.25 7.46 -15.23
N ALA A 181 0.09 8.25 -14.20
CA ALA A 181 -0.72 8.38 -12.98
C ALA A 181 -2.13 8.91 -13.23
N THR A 182 -2.26 10.07 -13.89
CA THR A 182 -3.56 10.73 -14.06
C THR A 182 -4.10 10.50 -15.46
N GLN A 183 -5.26 9.85 -15.53
CA GLN A 183 -5.96 9.53 -16.78
C GLN A 183 -5.10 8.75 -17.80
N GLY A 184 -4.20 7.89 -17.30
CA GLY A 184 -3.25 7.15 -18.13
C GLY A 184 -2.14 8.03 -18.69
N GLY A 185 -1.71 9.05 -17.93
CA GLY A 185 -0.62 9.96 -18.28
C GLY A 185 -1.00 11.12 -19.20
N ARG A 186 -2.29 11.32 -19.48
CA ARG A 186 -2.79 12.42 -20.32
C ARG A 186 -2.72 13.77 -19.63
N VAL A 187 -2.88 13.78 -18.30
CA VAL A 187 -2.81 15.00 -17.50
C VAL A 187 -1.51 14.97 -16.70
N LYS A 188 -0.73 16.04 -16.86
CA LYS A 188 0.61 16.20 -16.28
C LYS A 188 0.55 17.06 -15.02
N THR A 189 1.54 16.93 -14.16
CA THR A 189 1.67 17.76 -12.96
C THR A 189 1.82 19.24 -13.33
N ASN A 190 0.94 20.05 -12.77
CA ASN A 190 1.09 21.50 -12.82
C ASN A 190 1.94 21.99 -11.63
N TRP A 191 3.24 22.14 -11.86
CA TRP A 191 4.21 22.54 -10.83
C TRP A 191 3.95 23.92 -10.22
N THR A 192 3.07 24.76 -10.78
CA THR A 192 2.66 26.02 -10.12
C THR A 192 1.83 25.78 -8.85
N HIS A 193 1.34 24.56 -8.63
CA HIS A 193 0.60 24.15 -7.44
C HIS A 193 1.50 23.47 -6.38
N ALA A 194 2.80 23.35 -6.64
CA ALA A 194 3.75 22.85 -5.65
C ALA A 194 3.87 23.81 -4.44
N PRO A 195 4.19 23.30 -3.24
CA PRO A 195 4.46 21.89 -2.94
C PRO A 195 3.18 21.05 -2.83
N PHE A 196 3.23 19.83 -3.36
CA PHE A 196 2.22 18.81 -3.14
C PHE A 196 2.53 18.09 -1.83
N VAL A 197 1.62 18.16 -0.86
CA VAL A 197 1.87 17.68 0.50
C VAL A 197 0.93 16.53 0.84
N THR A 198 1.49 15.37 1.18
CA THR A 198 0.76 14.25 1.78
C THR A 198 1.16 14.11 3.24
N SER A 199 0.22 13.74 4.10
CA SER A 199 0.42 13.65 5.54
C SER A 199 0.21 12.23 6.06
N PHE A 200 1.03 11.81 7.02
CA PHE A 200 1.03 10.49 7.63
C PHE A 200 0.98 10.59 9.16
N ARG A 201 0.25 9.68 9.81
CA ARG A 201 0.28 9.52 11.27
C ARG A 201 -0.07 8.09 11.68
N SER A 202 0.08 7.80 12.97
CA SER A 202 -0.40 6.56 13.60
C SER A 202 0.05 5.31 12.86
N PHE A 203 1.37 5.09 12.83
CA PHE A 203 1.99 3.92 12.22
C PHE A 203 1.74 2.68 13.09
N VAL A 204 1.20 1.62 12.48
CA VAL A 204 0.93 0.35 13.13
C VAL A 204 1.79 -0.71 12.44
N ILE A 205 2.62 -1.40 13.22
CA ILE A 205 3.43 -2.52 12.77
C ILE A 205 3.23 -3.65 13.79
N ASP A 206 2.35 -4.59 13.44
CA ASP A 206 2.16 -5.86 14.13
C ASP A 206 2.69 -6.97 13.22
N ALA A 207 4.00 -7.02 13.08
CA ALA A 207 4.67 -7.86 12.09
C ALA A 207 5.95 -8.49 12.63
N CYS A 208 6.31 -9.65 12.07
CA CYS A 208 7.45 -10.40 12.54
C CYS A 208 8.73 -9.81 11.97
N ALA A 209 9.49 -9.11 12.81
CA ALA A 209 10.77 -8.53 12.40
C ALA A 209 11.78 -9.63 12.05
N ASP A 210 12.50 -9.44 10.94
CA ASP A 210 13.53 -10.36 10.47
C ASP A 210 14.82 -10.22 11.31
N ASP A 211 14.81 -10.80 12.51
CA ASP A 211 15.96 -10.97 13.41
C ASP A 211 16.46 -12.44 13.32
N PRO A 212 17.75 -12.77 13.47
CA PRO A 212 18.30 -14.15 13.41
C PRO A 212 17.61 -15.28 14.22
N VAL A 213 16.49 -15.03 14.92
CA VAL A 213 15.63 -16.00 15.63
C VAL A 213 14.34 -16.38 14.83
N VAL A 214 14.27 -16.10 13.52
CA VAL A 214 13.09 -16.19 12.61
C VAL A 214 12.55 -17.60 12.29
N ALA A 215 12.88 -18.64 13.07
CA ALA A 215 12.14 -19.91 12.97
C ALA A 215 10.65 -19.77 13.36
N LYS A 216 10.28 -18.71 14.10
CA LYS A 216 8.92 -18.50 14.64
C LYS A 216 7.95 -17.72 13.75
N CYS A 217 8.42 -16.91 12.81
CA CYS A 217 7.52 -16.11 11.95
C CYS A 217 6.69 -16.97 11.00
N ARG A 218 7.09 -18.23 10.81
CA ARG A 218 6.41 -19.22 9.98
C ARG A 218 5.54 -20.20 10.81
N GLU A 219 5.35 -19.93 12.11
CA GLU A 219 4.40 -20.68 12.94
C GLU A 219 2.96 -20.49 12.41
N GLU A 220 2.09 -21.49 12.63
CA GLU A 220 0.76 -21.49 12.04
C GLU A 220 -0.08 -20.28 12.46
N ASP A 221 -0.61 -19.58 11.46
CA ASP A 221 -1.58 -18.51 11.63
C ASP A 221 -2.81 -19.01 12.41
N GLY A 222 -3.30 -18.20 13.36
CA GLY A 222 -4.54 -18.53 14.07
C GLY A 222 -5.74 -18.67 13.11
N PRO A 223 -6.79 -19.46 13.44
CA PRO A 223 -7.89 -19.76 12.51
C PRO A 223 -8.60 -18.53 11.92
N ALA A 224 -8.64 -17.43 12.67
CA ALA A 224 -9.24 -16.16 12.26
C ALA A 224 -8.44 -15.46 11.14
N MET A 225 -7.16 -15.78 10.99
CA MET A 225 -6.22 -15.15 10.04
C MET A 225 -6.12 -15.93 8.72
N VAL A 226 -6.69 -17.13 8.64
CA VAL A 226 -6.62 -17.98 7.43
C VAL A 226 -7.49 -17.44 6.30
N GLY A 227 -8.62 -16.79 6.61
CA GLY A 227 -9.55 -16.31 5.61
C GLY A 227 -10.43 -15.16 6.06
N LEU A 228 -11.30 -14.71 5.16
CA LEU A 228 -12.27 -13.66 5.45
C LEU A 228 -13.49 -14.21 6.23
N SER A 229 -13.91 -13.49 7.25
CA SER A 229 -15.21 -13.68 7.90
C SER A 229 -16.37 -13.45 6.92
N PRO A 230 -17.58 -13.97 7.20
CA PRO A 230 -18.74 -13.69 6.36
C PRO A 230 -19.05 -12.19 6.19
N HIS A 231 -18.73 -11.37 7.18
CA HIS A 231 -18.89 -9.92 7.13
C HIS A 231 -17.89 -9.29 6.15
N GLU A 232 -16.60 -9.60 6.29
CA GLU A 232 -15.54 -9.12 5.40
C GLU A 232 -15.76 -9.56 3.95
N LYS A 233 -16.26 -10.79 3.73
CA LYS A 233 -16.66 -11.25 2.40
C LYS A 233 -17.77 -10.40 1.79
N ARG A 234 -18.72 -9.89 2.58
CA ARG A 234 -19.77 -8.98 2.10
C ARG A 234 -19.20 -7.60 1.77
N GLN A 235 -18.32 -7.09 2.62
CA GLN A 235 -17.61 -5.84 2.40
C GLN A 235 -16.77 -5.88 1.13
N LEU A 236 -15.96 -6.92 0.93
CA LEU A 236 -15.15 -7.10 -0.28
C LEU A 236 -16.01 -7.16 -1.54
N ARG A 237 -17.14 -7.88 -1.51
CA ARG A 237 -18.06 -7.87 -2.65
C ARG A 237 -18.68 -6.51 -2.91
N TRP A 238 -18.93 -5.73 -1.86
CA TRP A 238 -19.46 -4.37 -2.01
C TRP A 238 -18.41 -3.44 -2.62
N THR A 239 -17.17 -3.46 -2.12
CA THR A 239 -16.06 -2.66 -2.68
C THR A 239 -15.80 -3.02 -4.14
N GLN A 240 -15.70 -4.32 -4.46
CA GLN A 240 -15.52 -4.78 -5.84
C GLN A 240 -16.66 -4.36 -6.76
N ARG A 241 -17.92 -4.41 -6.32
CA ARG A 241 -19.07 -4.05 -7.18
C ARG A 241 -19.27 -2.56 -7.37
N ARG A 242 -18.86 -1.74 -6.40
CA ARG A 242 -19.17 -0.30 -6.37
C ARG A 242 -17.98 0.57 -6.71
N HIS A 243 -16.76 0.09 -6.45
CA HIS A 243 -15.58 0.93 -6.42
C HIS A 243 -14.42 0.42 -7.27
N LEU A 244 -14.36 -0.87 -7.64
CA LEU A 244 -13.34 -1.39 -8.57
C LEU A 244 -13.54 -0.82 -9.97
N VAL A 245 -12.57 -0.05 -10.46
CA VAL A 245 -12.61 0.61 -11.78
C VAL A 245 -11.69 -0.05 -12.81
N TYR A 246 -10.65 -0.75 -12.35
CA TYR A 246 -9.77 -1.55 -13.19
C TYR A 246 -9.37 -2.82 -12.46
N ASP A 247 -9.37 -3.93 -13.18
CA ASP A 247 -8.93 -5.23 -12.68
C ASP A 247 -8.12 -5.95 -13.76
N TYR A 248 -6.84 -6.21 -13.48
CA TYR A 248 -5.96 -6.96 -14.38
C TYR A 248 -6.55 -8.34 -14.74
N CYS A 249 -7.32 -8.98 -13.85
CA CYS A 249 -7.97 -10.26 -14.14
C CYS A 249 -9.10 -10.17 -15.19
N ALA A 250 -9.63 -8.97 -15.43
CA ALA A 250 -10.66 -8.72 -16.45
C ALA A 250 -10.07 -8.09 -17.74
N ASP A 251 -8.77 -7.78 -17.75
CA ASP A 251 -8.09 -7.12 -18.87
C ASP A 251 -7.61 -8.13 -19.93
N VAL A 252 -8.56 -8.62 -20.71
CA VAL A 252 -8.29 -9.54 -21.83
C VAL A 252 -7.51 -8.88 -22.98
N GLY A 253 -7.39 -7.55 -22.99
CA GLY A 253 -6.57 -6.83 -23.96
C GLY A 253 -5.09 -6.86 -23.60
N ARG A 254 -4.78 -6.88 -22.30
CA ARG A 254 -3.41 -6.93 -21.78
C ARG A 254 -2.82 -8.33 -21.74
N PHE A 255 -3.63 -9.36 -21.46
CA PHE A 255 -3.15 -10.72 -21.29
C PHE A 255 -3.69 -11.66 -22.38
N GLU A 256 -2.81 -12.18 -23.23
CA GLU A 256 -3.15 -13.25 -24.18
C GLU A 256 -3.67 -14.50 -23.47
N THR A 257 -3.09 -14.81 -22.30
CA THR A 257 -3.57 -15.84 -21.38
C THR A 257 -3.70 -15.20 -20.00
N LEU A 258 -4.91 -15.26 -19.43
CA LEU A 258 -5.16 -14.68 -18.11
C LEU A 258 -4.25 -15.34 -17.05
N PRO A 259 -3.74 -14.55 -16.07
CA PRO A 259 -2.99 -15.07 -14.95
C PRO A 259 -3.76 -16.18 -14.21
N ARG A 260 -3.05 -17.23 -13.77
CA ARG A 260 -3.70 -18.44 -13.20
C ARG A 260 -4.49 -18.15 -11.93
N GLU A 261 -4.03 -17.18 -11.14
CA GLU A 261 -4.72 -16.68 -9.95
C GLU A 261 -6.10 -16.09 -10.26
N CYS A 262 -6.35 -15.67 -11.51
CA CYS A 262 -7.63 -15.15 -11.97
C CYS A 262 -8.61 -16.25 -12.41
N LEU A 263 -8.14 -17.49 -12.61
CA LEU A 263 -8.89 -18.57 -13.27
C LEU A 263 -9.76 -19.43 -12.34
N GLY A 264 -10.07 -18.98 -11.12
CA GLY A 264 -10.90 -19.75 -10.18
C GLY A 264 -11.53 -18.94 -9.07
#